data_AF-A0A2T3N0B5-F1
#
_entry.id   AF-A0A2T3N0B5-F1
#
_cell.length_a   1.000
_cell.length_b   1.000
_cell.length_c   1.000
_cell.angle_alpha   90.00
_cell.angle_beta   90.00
_cell.angle_gamma   90.00
#
_symmetry.space_group_name_H-M   'P 1'
#
loop_
_entity.id
_entity.type
_entity.pdbx_description
1 polymer ?
#
loop_
_entity_poly.entity_id
_entity_poly.type
_entity_poly.pdbx_seq_one_letter_code
_entity_poly.pdbx_strand_id
1 'polypeptide(L)'
;MRVFCPECGEKARIQKTNRISTSYADLYCSCSDPECGHSFVMNLSFSHTLSPSAKNTNELVTALVKALPHEKVKEIHSQLAMF
;
A
#
# COMPACT_ATOMS: atom_id res chain seq x y z
N MET A 1 -0.99 1.19 -11.65
CA MET A 1 0.47 0.93 -11.66
C MET A 1 0.93 0.94 -13.11
N ARG A 2 2.05 1.62 -13.42
CA ARG A 2 2.68 1.56 -14.75
C ARG A 2 3.99 0.80 -14.58
N VAL A 3 4.29 -0.11 -15.51
CA VAL A 3 5.56 -0.84 -15.56
C VAL A 3 6.32 -0.31 -16.78
N PHE A 4 7.62 -0.09 -16.63
CA PHE A 4 8.51 0.31 -17.71
C PHE A 4 9.43 -0.85 -18.05
N CYS A 5 9.74 -0.99 -19.33
CA CYS A 5 10.66 -1.99 -19.82
C CYS A 5 12.07 -1.68 -19.29
N PRO A 6 12.77 -2.65 -18.68
CA PRO A 6 14.12 -2.42 -18.16
C PRO A 6 15.16 -2.21 -19.28
N GLU A 7 14.89 -2.73 -20.49
CA GLU A 7 15.81 -2.63 -21.61
C GLU A 7 15.74 -1.29 -22.35
N CYS A 8 14.53 -0.82 -22.69
CA CYS A 8 14.36 0.39 -23.50
C CYS A 8 13.68 1.57 -22.79
N GLY A 9 13.16 1.37 -21.58
CA GLY A 9 12.47 2.41 -20.81
C GLY A 9 11.03 2.72 -21.27
N GLU A 10 10.57 2.17 -22.40
CA GLU A 10 9.19 2.37 -22.88
C GLU A 10 8.18 1.66 -21.95
N LYS A 11 6.90 2.05 -22.02
CA LYS A 11 5.84 1.42 -21.22
C LYS A 11 5.73 -0.07 -21.55
N ALA A 12 5.41 -0.87 -20.54
CA ALA A 12 5.08 -2.27 -20.70
C ALA A 12 3.62 -2.53 -20.32
N ARG A 13 2.99 -3.47 -21.03
CA ARG A 13 1.64 -3.97 -20.75
C ARG A 13 1.73 -5.20 -19.86
N ILE A 14 0.99 -5.21 -18.75
CA ILE A 14 0.84 -6.39 -17.90
C ILE A 14 -0.18 -7.31 -18.56
N GLN A 15 0.26 -8.50 -18.97
CA GLN A 15 -0.56 -9.51 -19.63
C GLN A 15 -1.26 -10.42 -18.62
N LYS A 16 -0.55 -10.79 -17.55
CA LYS A 16 -1.04 -11.66 -16.49
C LYS A 16 -0.46 -11.24 -15.15
N THR A 17 -1.29 -11.31 -14.12
CA THR A 17 -0.88 -11.14 -12.73
C THR A 17 -1.07 -12.45 -11.99
N ASN A 18 0.03 -13.05 -11.52
CA ASN A 18 0.00 -14.21 -10.65
C ASN A 18 0.02 -13.75 -9.19
N ARG A 19 -1.14 -13.74 -8.53
CA ARG A 19 -1.23 -13.35 -7.10
C ARG A 19 -0.91 -14.53 -6.20
N ILE A 20 0.13 -14.36 -5.38
CA ILE A 20 0.58 -15.38 -4.43
C ILE A 20 0.05 -15.06 -3.03
N SER A 21 0.02 -13.79 -2.66
CA SER A 21 -0.60 -13.31 -1.42
C SER A 21 -1.25 -11.94 -1.60
N THR A 22 -1.83 -11.39 -0.54
CA THR A 22 -2.31 -10.01 -0.52
C THR A 22 -1.19 -8.98 -0.67
N SER A 23 0.05 -9.35 -0.36
CA SER A 23 1.24 -8.48 -0.36
C SER A 23 2.25 -8.80 -1.45
N TYR A 24 2.06 -9.86 -2.25
CA TYR A 24 3.02 -10.29 -3.25
C TYR A 24 2.36 -10.86 -4.51
N ALA A 25 2.84 -10.43 -5.69
CA ALA A 25 2.42 -10.95 -6.98
C ALA A 25 3.51 -10.86 -8.04
N ASP A 26 3.51 -11.79 -9.00
CA ASP A 26 4.34 -11.72 -10.19
C ASP A 26 3.54 -11.13 -11.36
N LEU A 27 4.12 -10.13 -12.04
CA LEU A 27 3.55 -9.42 -13.17
C LEU A 27 4.26 -9.84 -14.46
N TYR A 28 3.57 -10.57 -15.32
CA TYR A 28 4.07 -10.95 -16.64
C TYR A 28 3.79 -9.81 -17.61
N CYS A 29 4.84 -9.20 -18.12
CA CYS A 29 4.80 -7.96 -18.89
C CYS A 29 5.37 -8.15 -20.29
N SER A 30 4.85 -7.39 -21.25
CA SER A 30 5.40 -7.24 -22.60
C SER A 30 5.62 -5.77 -22.92
N CYS A 31 6.79 -5.41 -23.41
CA CYS A 31 7.09 -4.05 -23.86
C CYS A 31 6.08 -3.60 -24.93
N SER A 32 5.66 -2.33 -24.90
CA SER A 32 4.74 -1.80 -25.91
C SER A 32 5.42 -1.36 -27.20
N ASP A 33 6.75 -1.20 -27.18
CA ASP A 33 7.53 -0.97 -28.38
C ASP A 33 7.73 -2.30 -29.14
N PRO A 34 7.18 -2.45 -30.36
CA PRO A 34 7.31 -3.68 -31.15
C PRO A 34 8.76 -4.00 -31.54
N GLU A 35 9.63 -2.99 -31.68
CA GLU A 35 11.04 -3.19 -32.02
C GLU A 35 11.81 -3.75 -30.81
N CYS A 36 11.45 -3.32 -29.59
CA CYS A 36 12.02 -3.88 -28.37
C CYS A 36 11.52 -5.31 -28.10
N GLY A 37 10.20 -5.54 -28.18
CA GLY A 37 9.59 -6.87 -28.04
C GLY A 37 9.81 -7.59 -26.70
N HIS A 38 10.49 -6.96 -25.74
CA HIS A 38 10.95 -7.61 -24.51
C HIS A 38 9.76 -8.12 -23.67
N SER A 39 9.81 -9.39 -23.28
CA SER A 39 8.80 -10.04 -22.44
C SER A 39 9.46 -10.51 -21.15
N PHE A 40 8.91 -10.10 -20.02
CA PHE A 40 9.61 -10.19 -18.74
C PHE A 40 8.64 -10.32 -17.55
N VAL A 41 9.20 -10.69 -16.40
CA VAL A 41 8.45 -10.80 -15.15
C VAL A 41 8.97 -9.76 -14.17
N MET A 42 8.06 -9.03 -13.53
CA MET A 42 8.36 -8.11 -12.43
C MET A 42 7.66 -8.59 -11.16
N ASN A 43 8.35 -8.54 -10.03
CA ASN A 43 7.74 -8.85 -8.74
C ASN A 43 7.18 -7.58 -8.09
N LEU A 44 5.90 -7.61 -7.72
CA LEU A 44 5.24 -6.56 -6.95
C LEU A 44 5.11 -7.01 -5.50
N SER A 45 5.76 -6.31 -4.59
CA SER A 45 5.70 -6.58 -3.15
C SER A 45 5.31 -5.35 -2.35
N PHE A 46 4.52 -5.54 -1.30
CA PHE A 46 4.36 -4.54 -0.25
C PHE A 46 5.69 -4.40 0.50
N SER A 47 6.17 -3.16 0.64
CA SER A 47 7.39 -2.87 1.40
C SER A 47 7.03 -2.44 2.83
N HIS A 48 6.47 -1.25 2.97
CA HIS A 48 6.09 -0.68 4.25
C HIS A 48 5.04 0.42 4.06
N THR A 49 4.43 0.82 5.17
CA THR A 49 3.40 1.86 5.21
C THR A 49 4.05 3.22 5.49
N LEU A 50 3.85 4.21 4.62
CA LEU A 50 4.29 5.60 4.87
C LEU A 50 3.30 6.35 5.78
N SER A 51 2.00 6.15 5.56
CA SER A 51 0.92 6.66 6.40
C SER A 51 -0.07 5.54 6.67
N PRO A 52 -0.43 5.26 7.93
CA PRO A 52 -1.42 4.24 8.25
C PRO A 52 -2.75 4.47 7.52
N SER A 53 -3.45 3.37 7.23
CA SER A 53 -4.80 3.42 6.69
C SER A 53 -5.74 4.08 7.70
N ALA A 54 -6.67 4.92 7.23
CA ALA A 54 -7.76 5.44 8.06
C ALA A 54 -8.68 4.31 8.60
N LYS A 55 -8.62 3.10 8.02
CA LYS A 55 -9.30 1.93 8.59
C LYS A 55 -8.73 1.51 9.95
N ASN A 56 -7.51 1.93 10.28
CA ASN A 56 -6.86 1.66 11.55
C ASN A 56 -7.12 2.79 12.58
N THR A 57 -8.10 3.67 12.34
CA THR A 57 -8.40 4.79 13.26
C THR A 57 -8.68 4.29 14.68
N ASN A 58 -9.40 3.17 14.86
CA ASN A 58 -9.65 2.64 16.20
C ASN A 58 -8.36 2.17 16.90
N GLU A 59 -7.44 1.53 16.18
CA GLU A 59 -6.14 1.12 16.72
C GLU A 59 -5.28 2.34 17.09
N LEU A 60 -5.30 3.38 16.24
CA LEU A 60 -4.64 4.65 16.51
C LEU A 60 -5.24 5.37 17.72
N VAL A 61 -6.56 5.50 17.80
CA VAL A 61 -7.26 6.07 18.95
C VAL A 61 -6.94 5.29 20.21
N THR A 62 -6.95 3.95 20.14
CA THR A 62 -6.58 3.09 21.27
C THR A 62 -5.14 3.32 21.72
N ALA A 63 -4.20 3.41 20.77
CA ALA A 63 -2.80 3.69 21.08
C ALA A 63 -2.62 5.08 21.71
N LEU A 64 -3.32 6.09 21.20
CA LEU A 64 -3.31 7.45 21.74
C LEU A 64 -3.88 7.51 23.16
N VAL A 65 -5.03 6.87 23.40
CA VAL A 65 -5.64 6.79 24.74
C VAL A 65 -4.69 6.11 25.73
N LYS A 66 -3.99 5.06 25.31
CA LYS A 66 -2.99 4.37 26.15
C LYS A 66 -1.74 5.23 26.44
N ALA A 67 -1.38 6.14 25.54
CA ALA A 67 -0.20 6.99 25.71
C ALA A 67 -0.48 8.26 26.55
N LEU A 68 -1.74 8.61 26.78
CA LEU A 68 -2.14 9.78 27.56
C LEU A 68 -2.21 9.48 29.08
N PRO A 69 -1.90 10.47 29.94
CA PRO A 69 -2.18 10.36 31.37
C PRO A 69 -3.68 10.18 31.65
N HIS A 70 -4.02 9.41 32.68
CA HIS A 70 -5.41 9.07 33.02
C HIS A 70 -6.33 10.30 33.20
N GLU A 71 -5.81 11.43 33.71
CA GLU A 71 -6.59 12.66 33.85
C GLU A 71 -7.05 13.24 32.51
N LYS A 72 -6.15 13.27 31.52
CA LYS A 72 -6.44 13.77 30.17
C LYS A 72 -7.45 12.88 29.44
N VAL A 73 -7.36 11.56 29.63
CA VAL A 73 -8.33 10.62 29.06
C VAL A 73 -9.74 10.86 29.63
N LYS A 74 -9.86 11.09 30.94
CA LYS A 74 -11.15 11.41 31.58
C LYS A 74 -11.74 12.73 31.07
N GLU A 75 -10.90 13.75 30.91
CA GLU A 75 -11.29 15.05 30.34
C GLU A 75 -11.86 14.88 28.92
N ILE A 76 -11.17 14.13 28.05
CA ILE A 76 -11.61 13.83 26.68
C ILE A 76 -12.92 13.04 26.68
N HIS A 77 -13.07 12.03 27.55
CA HIS A 77 -14.32 11.28 27.70
C HIS A 77 -15.50 12.19 28.07
N SER A 78 -15.29 13.16 28.97
CA SER A 78 -16.35 14.10 29.38
C SER A 78 -16.78 15.02 28.23
N GLN A 79 -15.84 15.46 27.39
CA GLN A 79 -16.11 16.30 26.23
C GLN A 79 -16.87 15.53 25.14
N LEU A 80 -16.50 14.28 24.88
CA LEU A 80 -17.17 13.43 23.89
C LEU A 80 -18.57 13.01 24.34
N ALA A 81 -18.82 12.85 25.65
CA ALA A 81 -20.12 12.50 26.21
C ALA A 81 -21.14 13.66 26.19
N MET A 82 -20.71 14.88 25.84
CA MET A 82 -21.57 16.06 25.66
C MET A 82 -22.04 16.26 24.19
N PHE A 83 -21.62 15.38 23.28
CA PHE A 83 -22.11 15.30 21.90
C PHE A 83 -22.94 14.02 21.71
#